data_AF-A0A5Y3BUH3-F1
#
_entry.id   AF-A0A5Y3BUH3-F1
#
_cell.length_a   1.000
_cell.length_b   1.000
_cell.length_c   1.000
_cell.angle_alpha   90.00
_cell.angle_beta   90.00
_cell.angle_gamma   90.00
#
_symmetry.space_group_name_H-M   'P 1'
#
loop_
_entity.id
_entity.type
_entity.pdbx_description
1 polymer ?
#
loop_
_entity_poly.entity_id
_entity_poly.type
_entity_poly.pdbx_seq_one_letter_code
_entity_poly.pdbx_strand_id
1 'polypeptide(L)'
;MDHIILPSGDNLKTLLSQSKITKADVKSILRQRGVFCSSDEKSNTVPLLMKSLISPLEFNELVEKIKTKEHSSKISMRTLEWDSKDTLIDAIGGDIDLTDLIEDPFSNYEISFISDF
;
A
#
# COMPACT_ATOMS: atom_id res chain seq x y z
N MET A 1 13.22 1.69 28.85
CA MET A 1 12.43 0.67 28.15
C MET A 1 11.07 1.27 27.93
N ASP A 2 10.74 1.62 26.69
CA ASP A 2 9.41 2.15 26.39
C ASP A 2 8.39 1.04 26.62
N HIS A 3 7.48 1.26 27.57
CA HIS A 3 6.38 0.34 27.80
C HIS A 3 5.43 0.44 26.60
N ILE A 4 5.52 -0.53 25.68
CA ILE A 4 4.56 -0.66 24.58
C ILE A 4 3.21 -1.04 25.20
N ILE A 5 2.34 -0.05 25.35
CA ILE A 5 0.96 -0.26 25.80
C ILE A 5 0.18 -0.82 24.61
N LEU A 6 -0.26 -2.07 24.74
CA LEU A 6 -1.10 -2.69 23.71
C LEU A 6 -2.48 -2.01 23.68
N PRO A 7 -2.99 -1.67 22.49
CA PRO A 7 -4.34 -1.12 22.38
C PRO A 7 -5.37 -2.18 22.77
N SER A 8 -6.34 -1.77 23.58
CA SER A 8 -7.43 -2.63 24.06
C SER A 8 -8.77 -1.89 23.97
N GLY A 9 -9.86 -2.64 23.94
CA GLY A 9 -11.21 -2.07 23.86
C GLY A 9 -11.36 -1.12 22.66
N ASP A 10 -11.96 0.04 22.87
CA ASP A 10 -12.23 0.99 21.80
C ASP A 10 -10.98 1.50 21.06
N ASN A 11 -9.81 1.53 21.72
CA ASN A 11 -8.55 1.89 21.06
C ASN A 11 -8.19 0.88 19.98
N LEU A 12 -8.36 -0.41 20.26
CA LEU A 12 -8.11 -1.48 19.30
C LEU A 12 -9.11 -1.44 18.14
N LYS A 13 -10.39 -1.18 18.46
CA LYS A 13 -11.43 -1.03 17.44
C LYS A 13 -11.11 0.15 16.51
N THR A 14 -10.73 1.28 17.09
CA THR A 14 -10.38 2.50 16.34
C THR A 14 -9.19 2.25 15.42
N LEU A 15 -8.15 1.56 15.91
CA LEU A 15 -7.01 1.13 15.11
C LEU A 15 -7.47 0.28 13.92
N LEU A 16 -8.17 -0.84 14.17
CA LEU A 16 -8.62 -1.80 13.14
C LEU A 16 -9.59 -1.18 12.11
N SER A 17 -10.35 -0.16 12.51
CA SER A 17 -11.28 0.58 11.65
C SER A 17 -10.59 1.59 10.73
N GLN A 18 -9.30 1.90 10.91
CA GLN A 18 -8.57 2.80 10.02
C GLN A 18 -8.60 2.30 8.56
N SER A 19 -8.66 3.23 7.61
CA SER A 19 -8.71 2.95 6.18
C SER A 19 -7.44 2.28 5.65
N LYS A 20 -6.30 2.53 6.30
CA LYS A 20 -4.98 1.98 5.93
C LYS A 20 -4.87 0.48 6.21
N ILE A 21 -5.60 -0.02 7.20
CA ILE A 21 -5.73 -1.45 7.47
C ILE A 21 -6.75 -2.01 6.48
N THR A 22 -6.36 -3.01 5.70
CA THR A 22 -7.26 -3.61 4.72
C THR A 22 -8.01 -4.81 5.32
N LYS A 23 -9.08 -5.26 4.65
CA LYS A 23 -9.75 -6.53 4.99
C LYS A 23 -8.77 -7.71 5.01
N ALA A 24 -7.82 -7.70 4.06
CA ALA A 24 -6.78 -8.73 3.94
C ALA A 24 -5.83 -8.75 5.15
N ASP A 25 -5.48 -7.58 5.69
CA ASP A 25 -4.60 -7.48 6.87
C ASP A 25 -5.24 -8.13 8.10
N VAL A 26 -6.50 -7.76 8.39
CA VAL A 26 -7.30 -8.32 9.49
C VAL A 26 -7.48 -9.85 9.32
N LYS A 27 -7.77 -10.28 8.08
CA LYS A 27 -7.92 -11.70 7.74
C LYS A 27 -6.61 -12.48 7.89
N SER A 28 -5.48 -11.89 7.55
CA SER A 28 -4.16 -12.53 7.65
C SER A 28 -3.85 -12.90 9.10
N ILE A 29 -4.10 -11.98 10.03
CA ILE A 29 -3.89 -12.22 11.46
C ILE A 29 -4.80 -13.34 11.96
N LEU A 30 -6.09 -13.31 11.61
CA LEU A 30 -7.03 -14.38 11.98
C LEU A 30 -6.59 -15.75 11.41
N ARG A 31 -6.11 -15.80 10.17
CA ARG A 31 -5.62 -17.04 9.53
C ARG A 31 -4.34 -17.57 10.18
N GLN A 32 -3.40 -16.72 10.56
CA GLN A 32 -2.20 -17.14 11.29
C GLN A 32 -2.58 -17.80 12.63
N ARG A 33 -3.70 -17.40 13.24
CA ARG A 33 -4.29 -18.03 14.42
C ARG A 33 -5.14 -19.28 14.13
N GLY A 34 -5.26 -19.68 12.86
CA GLY A 34 -6.12 -20.80 12.45
C GLY A 34 -7.62 -20.48 12.39
N VAL A 35 -8.01 -19.20 12.47
CA VAL A 35 -9.40 -18.76 12.39
C VAL A 35 -9.77 -18.41 10.95
N PHE A 36 -10.72 -19.15 10.38
CA PHE A 36 -11.21 -18.95 9.02
C PHE A 36 -12.64 -18.45 9.05
N CYS A 37 -12.87 -17.29 8.44
CA CYS A 37 -14.19 -16.68 8.33
C CYS A 37 -14.77 -16.91 6.93
N SER A 38 -16.08 -17.14 6.86
CA SER A 38 -16.82 -17.22 5.58
C SER A 38 -16.93 -15.84 4.90
N SER A 39 -17.00 -14.77 5.71
CA SER A 39 -17.05 -13.39 5.24
C SER A 39 -15.79 -12.63 5.66
N ASP A 40 -15.18 -11.94 4.70
CA ASP A 40 -13.98 -11.11 4.89
C ASP A 40 -14.29 -9.67 5.27
N GLU A 41 -15.57 -9.35 5.47
CA GLU A 41 -15.97 -8.00 5.84
C GLU A 41 -15.40 -7.61 7.20
N LYS A 42 -14.94 -6.37 7.31
CA LYS A 42 -14.40 -5.84 8.58
C LYS A 42 -15.46 -5.87 9.69
N SER A 43 -16.74 -5.72 9.35
CA SER A 43 -17.85 -5.83 10.30
C SER A 43 -17.89 -7.18 11.03
N ASN A 44 -17.44 -8.25 10.37
CA ASN A 44 -17.44 -9.62 10.90
C ASN A 44 -16.09 -10.00 11.50
N THR A 45 -14.99 -9.59 10.88
CA THR A 45 -13.63 -10.00 11.27
C THR A 45 -13.04 -9.15 12.40
N VAL A 46 -13.36 -7.84 12.47
CA VAL A 46 -12.85 -6.95 13.54
C VAL A 46 -13.37 -7.36 14.93
N PRO A 47 -14.66 -7.70 15.13
CA PRO A 47 -15.13 -8.20 16.43
C PRO A 47 -14.41 -9.47 16.91
N LEU A 48 -13.98 -10.35 16.00
CA LEU A 48 -13.25 -11.57 16.34
C LEU A 48 -11.85 -11.23 16.88
N LEU A 49 -11.16 -10.31 16.23
CA LEU A 49 -9.87 -9.78 16.69
C LEU A 49 -9.99 -9.00 18.00
N MET A 50 -11.06 -8.24 18.16
CA MET A 50 -11.37 -7.53 19.41
C MET A 50 -11.55 -8.48 20.60
N LYS A 51 -12.25 -9.60 20.40
CA LYS A 51 -12.47 -10.61 21.45
C LYS A 51 -11.22 -11.41 21.80
N SER A 52 -10.35 -11.61 20.82
CA SER A 52 -9.11 -12.39 20.99
C SER A 52 -7.88 -11.52 21.30
N LEU A 53 -8.07 -10.19 21.37
CA LEU A 53 -7.01 -9.19 21.51
C LEU A 53 -5.91 -9.33 20.44
N ILE A 54 -4.90 -8.46 20.50
CA ILE A 54 -3.74 -8.49 19.60
C ILE A 54 -2.49 -8.74 20.43
N SER A 55 -1.62 -9.63 19.95
CA SER A 55 -0.30 -9.84 20.53
C SER A 55 0.67 -8.71 20.15
N PRO A 56 1.73 -8.45 20.93
CA PRO A 56 2.71 -7.43 20.59
C PRO A 56 3.31 -7.56 19.19
N LEU A 57 3.53 -8.80 18.73
CA LEU A 57 4.13 -9.07 17.42
C LEU A 57 3.17 -8.68 16.29
N GLU A 58 1.91 -9.12 16.38
CA GLU A 58 0.88 -8.76 15.39
C GLU A 58 0.59 -7.25 15.38
N PHE A 59 0.66 -6.59 16.56
CA PHE A 59 0.52 -5.14 16.63
C PHE A 59 1.65 -4.43 15.87
N ASN A 60 2.89 -4.85 16.09
CA ASN A 60 4.04 -4.28 15.39
C ASN A 60 3.94 -4.50 13.87
N GLU A 61 3.56 -5.70 13.42
CA GLU A 61 3.33 -5.97 11.99
C GLU A 61 2.28 -5.04 11.38
N LEU A 62 1.19 -4.79 12.12
CA LEU A 62 0.12 -3.91 11.68
C LEU A 62 0.60 -2.46 11.56
N VAL A 63 1.35 -1.97 12.55
CA VAL A 63 1.91 -0.61 12.58
C VAL A 63 2.93 -0.41 11.45
N GLU A 64 3.83 -1.36 11.25
CA GLU A 64 4.83 -1.29 10.17
C GLU A 64 4.18 -1.30 8.78
N LYS A 65 3.11 -2.07 8.58
CA LYS A 65 2.32 -2.02 7.35
C LYS A 65 1.64 -0.66 7.14
N ILE A 66 1.14 -0.03 8.21
CA ILE A 66 0.55 1.30 8.13
C ILE A 66 1.60 2.33 7.71
N LYS A 67 2.77 2.33 8.36
CA LYS A 67 3.89 3.22 8.02
C LYS A 67 4.36 3.03 6.58
N THR A 68 4.56 1.78 6.15
CA THR A 68 4.97 1.47 4.76
C THR A 68 3.97 2.03 3.74
N LYS A 69 2.67 1.90 4.01
CA LYS A 69 1.61 2.47 3.15
C LYS A 69 1.55 4.01 3.19
N GLU A 70 1.99 4.63 4.28
CA GLU A 70 2.11 6.10 4.37
C GLU A 70 3.29 6.62 3.56
N HIS A 71 4.39 5.88 3.53
CA HIS A 71 5.59 6.26 2.79
C HIS A 71 5.53 5.92 1.30
N SER A 72 4.70 4.95 0.88
CA SER A 72 4.56 4.63 -0.55
C SER A 72 3.76 5.70 -1.28
N SER A 73 4.42 6.45 -2.15
CA SER A 73 3.77 7.34 -3.12
C SER A 73 2.91 6.51 -4.08
N LYS A 74 1.64 6.90 -4.27
CA LYS A 74 0.76 6.23 -5.22
C LYS A 74 1.20 6.58 -6.64
N ILE A 75 1.71 5.58 -7.36
CA ILE A 75 2.05 5.73 -8.79
C ILE A 75 0.76 5.50 -9.60
N SER A 76 0.35 6.49 -10.38
CA SER A 76 -0.71 6.33 -11.37
C SER A 76 -0.07 5.90 -12.69
N MET A 77 -0.27 4.64 -13.08
CA MET A 77 0.20 4.14 -14.37
C MET A 77 -0.92 4.28 -15.40
N ARG A 78 -0.58 4.80 -16.58
CA ARG A 78 -1.47 4.83 -17.74
C ARG A 78 -0.86 3.96 -18.83
N THR A 79 -1.59 2.94 -19.25
CA THR A 79 -1.24 2.15 -20.44
C THR A 79 -1.78 2.89 -21.67
N LEU A 80 -0.92 3.11 -22.65
CA LEU A 80 -1.28 3.68 -23.95
C LEU A 80 -1.13 2.58 -25.00
N GLU A 81 -2.12 2.44 -25.88
CA GLU A 81 -2.08 1.50 -26.99
C GLU A 81 -1.09 2.02 -28.06
N TRP A 82 -0.19 1.15 -28.53
CA TRP A 82 0.80 1.46 -29.54
C TRP A 82 0.29 1.03 -30.93
N ASP A 83 0.10 1.99 -31.83
CA ASP A 83 -0.37 1.75 -33.20
C ASP A 83 0.77 2.00 -34.21
N SER A 84 1.83 1.20 -34.13
CA SER A 84 2.87 1.15 -35.17
C SER A 84 3.40 -0.28 -35.33
N LYS A 85 3.96 -0.55 -36.52
CA LYS A 85 4.62 -1.82 -36.86
C LYS A 85 6.05 -1.90 -36.35
N ASP A 86 6.65 -0.74 -36.07
CA ASP A 86 8.02 -0.64 -35.59
C ASP A 86 8.05 -0.80 -34.07
N THR A 87 9.19 -1.28 -33.55
CA THR A 87 9.36 -1.37 -32.10
C THR A 87 9.45 0.04 -31.51
N LEU A 88 9.03 0.21 -30.26
CA LEU A 88 9.09 1.49 -29.56
C LEU A 88 10.52 2.08 -29.58
N ILE A 89 11.55 1.23 -29.52
CA ILE A 89 12.95 1.63 -29.53
C ILE A 89 13.36 2.17 -30.90
N ASP A 90 12.93 1.50 -31.98
CA ASP A 90 13.21 1.95 -33.35
C ASP A 90 12.50 3.27 -33.68
N ALA A 91 11.31 3.47 -33.12
CA ALA A 91 10.48 4.65 -33.38
C ALA A 91 10.97 5.91 -32.66
N ILE A 92 11.53 5.78 -31.44
CA ILE A 92 11.97 6.94 -30.67
C ILE A 92 13.47 7.22 -30.83
N GLY A 93 14.27 6.21 -31.20
CA GLY A 93 15.73 6.35 -31.32
C GLY A 93 16.42 6.24 -29.96
N GLY A 94 17.68 5.79 -29.96
CA GLY A 94 18.39 5.38 -28.74
C GLY A 94 18.85 6.49 -27.79
N ASP A 95 18.54 7.76 -28.08
CA ASP A 95 18.97 8.89 -27.26
C ASP A 95 17.82 9.90 -27.14
N ILE A 96 17.06 9.79 -26.05
CA ILE A 96 15.93 10.68 -25.75
C ILE A 96 16.31 11.46 -24.51
N ASP A 97 16.59 12.75 -24.67
CA ASP A 97 16.64 13.64 -23.52
C ASP A 97 15.21 14.01 -23.09
N LEU A 98 14.74 13.36 -22.02
CA LEU A 98 13.42 13.61 -21.43
C LEU A 98 13.35 14.97 -20.72
N THR A 99 14.49 15.60 -20.46
CA THR A 99 14.57 16.89 -19.76
C THR A 99 14.02 18.02 -20.62
N ASP A 100 14.31 17.98 -21.93
CA ASP A 100 13.90 19.01 -22.90
C ASP A 100 12.43 18.86 -23.33
N LEU A 101 11.79 17.72 -23.06
CA LEU A 101 10.40 17.45 -23.48
C LEU A 101 9.36 18.15 -22.57
N ILE A 102 9.75 18.51 -21.34
CA ILE A 102 8.85 19.15 -20.36
C ILE A 102 9.09 20.67 -20.36
N GLU A 103 8.66 21.35 -21.43
CA GLU A 103 8.54 22.81 -21.44
C GLU A 103 7.20 23.25 -20.81
N ASP A 104 7.02 23.02 -19.51
CA ASP A 104 5.85 23.58 -18.79
C ASP A 104 6.28 24.34 -17.52
N PRO A 105 6.24 25.69 -17.52
CA PRO A 105 6.60 26.51 -16.37
C PRO A 105 5.63 26.39 -15.18
N PHE A 106 4.51 25.67 -15.33
CA PHE A 106 3.54 25.38 -14.26
C PHE A 106 3.47 23.90 -13.87
N SER A 107 4.43 23.08 -14.33
CA SER A 107 4.48 21.66 -14.00
C SER A 107 4.54 21.42 -12.48
N ASN A 108 3.65 20.57 -11.98
CA ASN A 108 3.64 20.04 -10.62
C ASN A 108 4.14 18.58 -10.54
N TYR A 109 4.84 18.12 -11.58
CA TYR A 109 5.34 16.75 -11.70
C TYR A 109 6.85 16.75 -11.98
N GLU A 110 7.55 15.79 -11.38
CA GLU A 110 9.00 15.61 -11.50
C GLU A 110 9.29 14.14 -11.85
N ILE A 111 10.20 13.91 -12.80
CA ILE A 111 10.65 12.56 -13.15
C ILE A 111 11.69 12.14 -12.11
N SER A 112 11.36 11.15 -11.28
CA SER A 112 12.22 10.73 -10.15
C SER A 112 12.94 9.38 -10.35
N PHE A 113 12.75 8.71 -11.49
CA PHE A 113 13.34 7.39 -11.75
C PHE A 113 13.62 7.19 -13.24
N ILE A 114 14.67 7.82 -13.75
CA ILE A 114 15.24 7.45 -15.06
C ILE A 114 16.10 6.21 -14.81
N SER A 115 15.59 5.04 -15.19
CA SER A 115 16.40 3.83 -15.23
C SER A 115 17.13 3.79 -16.58
N ASP A 116 18.45 3.76 -16.56
CA ASP A 116 19.25 3.43 -17.75
C ASP A 116 18.81 2.05 -18.24
N PHE A 117 18.30 2.00 -19.48
CA PHE A 117 17.95 0.76 -20.17
C PHE A 117 19.16 0.22 -20.93
#